data_AF-A0A9P5ZQR7-F1
#
_entry.id   AF-A0A9P5ZQR7-F1
#
_cell.length_a   1.000
_cell.length_b   1.000
_cell.length_c   1.000
_cell.angle_alpha   90.00
_cell.angle_beta   90.00
_cell.angle_gamma   90.00
#
_symmetry.space_group_name_H-M   'P 1'
#
loop_
_entity.id
_entity.type
_entity.pdbx_description
1 polymer ?
#
loop_
_entity_poly.entity_id
_entity_poly.type
_entity_poly.pdbx_seq_one_letter_code
_entity_poly.pdbx_strand_id
1 'polypeptide(L)'
;MADRNFKADHIRQSTGDKDVYLSPGSSMLPHREEYAKFLRAAENIKTKAPCENSFRAIENTLLYAKTCDINGIVAIACPRHGCFTPGGVADLYRGEQQKNVDWVLLQSLKYSNMDPEQGLLFFYDIACQYSVHFQRRISHRLPVGLDTDFAIGQFHVHGHKENCLFRFSSMFMPQSGVIIGKILELLWANLNAVTPTMRTAMLAHRAEMLDNHICDSNHKKALNIVRMLCKQYVLTDKRAADAEDTRDEIAERVGAKNIVAWTDAVVEAENTCYIDLSVMDIYGMSASYEDHLAVPAEDEPLNGEYQWIREAIEVQELQWHVLCRAKCALKNGRADEARQIANLREKISKGISDIALQSRVLGIDGSDIRNVDPLASLTGTEPLPGDALFSNLNDFEPPDNEIDVDDEESSDEANVPTVLTAAVASPLLAKHPMTASPSHTGAHLLAENVIIPLPSTVPQCAAQLRSHELGLRERQADALLKSLCKIIAKKSMLYSHTLRSAGRQLIKTRSRDRINTLNKKRSDLVYAYARCRHVMMTLKADDTILHKFKELSKADIKSNTYVVNPNQPGSTTLNLSWIWHVG
;
A
#
# COMPACT_ATOMS: atom_id res chain seq x y z
N MET A 1 6.96 -21.29 -6.00
CA MET A 1 6.57 -19.88 -6.23
C MET A 1 6.80 -19.57 -7.68
N ALA A 2 5.85 -18.94 -8.36
CA ALA A 2 5.99 -18.44 -9.73
C ALA A 2 6.02 -16.91 -9.75
N ASP A 3 6.85 -16.36 -10.63
CA ASP A 3 6.93 -14.92 -10.93
C ASP A 3 7.53 -14.71 -12.33
N ARG A 4 7.32 -13.51 -12.88
CA ARG A 4 7.76 -13.08 -14.20
C ARG A 4 8.84 -12.01 -14.11
N ASN A 5 9.82 -12.09 -15.01
CA ASN A 5 10.86 -11.09 -15.15
C ASN A 5 10.87 -10.51 -16.58
N PHE A 6 10.31 -9.31 -16.73
CA PHE A 6 10.29 -8.57 -18.00
C PHE A 6 11.60 -7.86 -18.34
N LYS A 7 12.59 -7.83 -17.43
CA LYS A 7 13.93 -7.28 -17.73
C LYS A 7 14.81 -8.27 -18.51
N ALA A 8 14.39 -9.54 -18.60
CA ALA A 8 15.03 -10.58 -19.40
C ALA A 8 14.42 -10.66 -20.81
N ASP A 9 14.09 -9.50 -21.40
CA ASP A 9 13.59 -9.38 -22.76
C ASP A 9 14.72 -9.58 -23.79
N HIS A 10 14.32 -9.80 -25.04
CA HIS A 10 15.24 -10.03 -26.15
C HIS A 10 14.76 -9.28 -27.39
N ILE A 11 15.68 -8.61 -28.07
CA ILE A 11 15.45 -7.90 -29.32
C ILE A 11 15.68 -8.87 -30.48
N ARG A 12 14.72 -8.91 -31.40
CA ARG A 12 14.78 -9.76 -32.59
C ARG A 12 16.05 -9.47 -33.40
N GLN A 13 16.84 -10.52 -33.62
CA GLN A 13 18.01 -10.49 -34.49
C GLN A 13 17.62 -10.77 -35.96
N SER A 14 18.35 -10.19 -36.91
CA SER A 14 18.13 -10.40 -38.34
C SER A 14 18.62 -11.77 -38.85
N THR A 15 19.47 -12.46 -38.08
CA THR A 15 20.19 -13.68 -38.46
C THR A 15 19.72 -14.95 -37.74
N GLY A 16 18.56 -14.93 -37.09
CA GLY A 16 18.10 -15.98 -36.15
C GLY A 16 17.97 -17.42 -36.72
N ASP A 17 18.00 -17.60 -38.04
CA ASP A 17 17.99 -18.93 -38.69
C ASP A 17 19.34 -19.66 -38.65
N LYS A 18 20.41 -19.04 -38.12
CA LYS A 18 21.75 -19.64 -37.99
C LYS A 18 22.11 -20.08 -36.56
N ASP A 19 21.17 -20.00 -35.63
CA ASP A 19 21.41 -20.33 -34.22
C ASP A 19 21.66 -21.85 -34.04
N VAL A 20 22.75 -22.21 -33.35
CA VAL A 20 23.06 -23.59 -32.94
C VAL A 20 22.94 -23.67 -31.43
N TYR A 21 22.04 -24.53 -30.94
CA TYR A 21 21.82 -24.76 -29.52
C TYR A 21 22.66 -25.97 -29.07
N LEU A 22 23.49 -25.80 -28.04
CA LEU A 22 24.34 -26.90 -27.56
C LEU A 22 23.56 -27.93 -26.73
N SER A 23 22.58 -27.48 -25.94
CA SER A 23 21.81 -28.35 -25.04
C SER A 23 20.32 -27.93 -24.94
N PRO A 24 19.57 -27.95 -26.05
CA PRO A 24 18.21 -27.42 -26.08
C PRO A 24 17.28 -28.23 -25.18
N GLY A 25 16.72 -27.60 -24.14
CA GLY A 25 15.76 -28.23 -23.25
C GLY A 25 16.34 -29.13 -22.16
N SER A 26 17.67 -29.21 -22.04
CA SER A 26 18.34 -30.12 -21.10
C SER A 26 18.59 -29.54 -19.70
N SER A 27 18.21 -28.28 -19.44
CA SER A 27 18.53 -27.56 -18.20
C SER A 27 17.31 -26.80 -17.65
N MET A 28 17.36 -25.47 -17.54
CA MET A 28 16.29 -24.65 -16.93
C MET A 28 15.25 -24.24 -17.97
N LEU A 29 15.70 -23.85 -19.17
CA LEU A 29 14.83 -23.53 -20.30
C LEU A 29 14.34 -24.79 -21.03
N PRO A 30 13.13 -24.76 -21.61
CA PRO A 30 12.54 -25.90 -22.29
C PRO A 30 13.06 -26.07 -23.72
N HIS A 31 12.85 -27.26 -24.28
CA HIS A 31 12.99 -27.46 -25.71
C HIS A 31 11.96 -26.58 -26.45
N ARG A 32 12.42 -25.73 -27.36
CA ARG A 32 11.61 -24.67 -27.99
C ARG A 32 10.38 -25.22 -28.71
N GLU A 33 10.54 -26.33 -29.43
CA GLU A 33 9.43 -26.92 -30.19
C GLU A 33 8.37 -27.54 -29.31
N GLU A 34 8.77 -28.16 -28.20
CA GLU A 34 7.85 -28.77 -27.24
C GLU A 34 7.04 -27.69 -26.53
N TYR A 35 7.72 -26.64 -26.09
CA TYR A 35 7.07 -25.50 -25.48
C TYR A 35 6.13 -24.79 -26.46
N ALA A 36 6.54 -24.58 -27.71
CA ALA A 36 5.67 -24.02 -28.75
C ALA A 36 4.46 -24.92 -29.07
N LYS A 37 4.63 -26.25 -29.05
CA LYS A 37 3.53 -27.21 -29.20
C LYS A 37 2.55 -27.11 -28.03
N PHE A 38 3.05 -27.05 -26.80
CA PHE A 38 2.24 -26.85 -25.61
C PHE A 38 1.46 -25.54 -25.69
N LEU A 39 2.13 -24.41 -26.00
CA LEU A 39 1.49 -23.10 -26.06
C LEU A 39 0.40 -23.00 -27.13
N ARG A 40 0.48 -23.79 -28.21
CA ARG A 40 -0.55 -23.88 -29.25
C ARG A 40 -1.77 -24.69 -28.79
N ALA A 41 -1.55 -25.75 -28.01
CA ALA A 41 -2.61 -26.64 -27.53
C ALA A 41 -3.26 -26.18 -26.21
N ALA A 42 -2.54 -25.40 -25.39
CA ALA A 42 -3.00 -25.00 -24.07
C ALA A 42 -4.11 -23.95 -24.13
N GLU A 43 -5.14 -24.15 -23.30
CA GLU A 43 -6.23 -23.20 -23.12
C GLU A 43 -5.71 -21.92 -22.44
N ASN A 44 -6.13 -20.75 -22.92
CA ASN A 44 -5.80 -19.47 -22.30
C ASN A 44 -7.08 -18.75 -21.90
N ILE A 45 -7.49 -18.96 -20.65
CA ILE A 45 -8.71 -18.35 -20.10
C ILE A 45 -8.33 -17.05 -19.40
N LYS A 46 -8.79 -15.93 -19.97
CA LYS A 46 -8.67 -14.64 -19.28
C LYS A 46 -9.70 -14.59 -18.16
N THR A 47 -9.22 -14.68 -16.93
CA THR A 47 -10.09 -14.57 -15.75
C THR A 47 -10.20 -13.09 -15.39
N LYS A 48 -11.43 -12.58 -15.19
CA LYS A 48 -11.59 -11.30 -14.49
C LYS A 48 -11.23 -11.54 -13.03
N ALA A 49 -10.32 -10.75 -12.48
CA ALA A 49 -9.89 -10.91 -11.11
C ALA A 49 -11.11 -10.93 -10.15
N PRO A 50 -11.31 -11.99 -9.33
CA PRO A 50 -12.33 -12.00 -8.29
C PRO A 50 -12.12 -10.84 -7.29
N CYS A 51 -10.84 -10.50 -7.08
CA CYS A 51 -10.43 -9.25 -6.47
C CYS A 51 -10.26 -8.16 -7.55
N GLU A 52 -11.27 -7.33 -7.74
CA GLU A 52 -11.12 -6.06 -8.48
C GLU A 52 -10.13 -5.13 -7.77
N ASN A 53 -8.84 -5.30 -8.05
CA ASN A 53 -7.82 -4.28 -7.90
C ASN A 53 -7.03 -4.17 -9.21
N SER A 54 -6.70 -2.92 -9.55
CA SER A 54 -6.28 -2.46 -10.88
C SER A 54 -4.86 -2.90 -11.30
N PHE A 55 -4.57 -4.20 -11.41
CA PHE A 55 -3.35 -4.69 -12.09
C PHE A 55 -3.48 -4.68 -13.63
N ARG A 56 -4.71 -4.51 -14.14
CA ARG A 56 -5.03 -4.45 -15.58
C ARG A 56 -4.30 -3.35 -16.38
N ALA A 57 -3.80 -2.30 -15.72
CA ALA A 57 -3.17 -1.17 -16.43
C ALA A 57 -1.71 -1.45 -16.86
N ILE A 58 -1.03 -2.41 -16.22
CA ILE A 58 0.39 -2.71 -16.48
C ILE A 58 0.52 -3.76 -17.59
N GLU A 59 -0.36 -4.76 -17.62
CA GLU A 59 -0.30 -5.86 -18.60
C GLU A 59 -0.41 -5.38 -20.04
N ASN A 60 -1.28 -4.41 -20.35
CA ASN A 60 -1.48 -3.97 -21.73
C ASN A 60 -0.30 -3.16 -22.31
N THR A 61 0.58 -2.63 -21.47
CA THR A 61 1.60 -1.66 -21.91
C THR A 61 2.94 -2.32 -22.29
N LEU A 62 3.24 -3.48 -21.69
CA LEU A 62 4.44 -4.29 -21.96
C LEU A 62 4.27 -5.25 -23.15
N LEU A 63 3.03 -5.49 -23.60
CA LEU A 63 2.70 -6.48 -24.63
C LEU A 63 3.21 -6.16 -26.05
N TYR A 64 3.79 -4.98 -26.32
CA TYR A 64 3.99 -4.52 -27.71
C TYR A 64 5.22 -3.64 -27.94
N ALA A 65 6.39 -3.98 -27.41
CA ALA A 65 7.62 -3.53 -28.08
C ALA A 65 7.76 -4.36 -29.36
N LYS A 66 7.37 -3.81 -30.53
CA LYS A 66 7.40 -4.51 -31.83
C LYS A 66 8.79 -5.07 -32.19
N THR A 67 9.83 -4.55 -31.53
CA THR A 67 11.24 -4.91 -31.72
C THR A 67 11.64 -6.18 -30.97
N CYS A 68 10.94 -6.55 -29.89
CA CYS A 68 11.26 -7.72 -29.09
C CYS A 68 10.52 -8.97 -29.60
N ASP A 69 11.24 -10.08 -29.73
CA ASP A 69 10.67 -11.41 -29.99
C ASP A 69 10.40 -12.19 -28.69
N ILE A 70 11.11 -11.88 -27.61
CA ILE A 70 10.82 -12.34 -26.23
C ILE A 70 10.60 -11.11 -25.33
N ASN A 71 9.47 -11.06 -24.63
CA ASN A 71 9.12 -9.97 -23.72
C ASN A 71 9.70 -10.14 -22.30
N GLY A 72 10.20 -11.32 -21.96
CA GLY A 72 10.71 -11.66 -20.65
C GLY A 72 10.73 -13.17 -20.41
N ILE A 73 10.93 -13.58 -19.16
CA ILE A 73 10.85 -14.98 -18.72
C ILE A 73 9.86 -15.12 -17.58
N VAL A 74 9.29 -16.31 -17.42
CA VAL A 74 8.62 -16.76 -16.20
C VAL A 74 9.47 -17.83 -15.56
N ALA A 75 9.51 -17.91 -14.23
CA ALA A 75 10.12 -19.04 -13.57
C ALA A 75 9.40 -19.49 -12.30
N ILE A 76 9.72 -20.72 -11.90
CA ILE A 76 9.40 -21.28 -10.60
C ILE A 76 10.67 -21.51 -9.79
N ALA A 77 10.64 -21.03 -8.56
CA ALA A 77 11.63 -21.33 -7.54
C ALA A 77 10.97 -21.84 -6.26
N CYS A 78 11.73 -22.65 -5.51
CA CYS A 78 11.33 -23.09 -4.18
C CYS A 78 11.44 -21.90 -3.21
N PRO A 79 10.36 -21.46 -2.55
CA PRO A 79 10.42 -20.34 -1.61
C PRO A 79 11.17 -20.66 -0.31
N ARG A 80 11.37 -21.95 0.01
CA ARG A 80 12.13 -22.40 1.19
C ARG A 80 13.63 -22.48 0.91
N HIS A 81 14.02 -23.17 -0.17
CA HIS A 81 15.44 -23.37 -0.51
C HIS A 81 16.04 -22.21 -1.30
N GLY A 82 15.21 -21.43 -1.99
CA GLY A 82 15.65 -20.34 -2.86
C GLY A 82 16.44 -20.79 -4.08
N CYS A 83 16.13 -21.98 -4.58
CA CYS A 83 16.63 -22.51 -5.83
C CYS A 83 15.53 -22.45 -6.91
N PHE A 84 15.92 -22.14 -8.13
CA PHE A 84 15.10 -22.38 -9.30
C PHE A 84 14.84 -23.88 -9.45
N THR A 85 13.64 -24.22 -9.91
CA THR A 85 13.29 -25.61 -10.21
C THR A 85 13.83 -26.01 -11.59
N PRO A 86 14.34 -27.23 -11.77
CA PRO A 86 14.77 -27.71 -13.09
C PRO A 86 13.61 -27.71 -14.09
N GLY A 87 13.86 -27.28 -15.34
CA GLY A 87 12.80 -27.05 -16.33
C GLY A 87 11.78 -25.96 -15.97
N GLY A 88 12.00 -25.25 -14.85
CA GLY A 88 11.06 -24.30 -14.27
C GLY A 88 11.20 -22.89 -14.81
N VAL A 89 11.84 -22.66 -15.96
CA VAL A 89 11.99 -21.34 -16.59
C VAL A 89 11.45 -21.40 -18.01
N ALA A 90 10.74 -20.38 -18.47
CA ALA A 90 10.27 -20.32 -19.85
C ALA A 90 10.16 -18.90 -20.40
N ASP A 91 10.36 -18.75 -21.71
CA ASP A 91 10.23 -17.47 -22.39
C ASP A 91 8.77 -17.01 -22.51
N LEU A 92 8.58 -15.69 -22.48
CA LEU A 92 7.30 -15.03 -22.68
C LEU A 92 7.27 -14.35 -24.06
N TYR A 93 6.55 -14.94 -25.02
CA TYR A 93 6.46 -14.40 -26.39
C TYR A 93 5.35 -13.35 -26.60
N ARG A 94 4.37 -13.30 -25.70
CA ARG A 94 3.19 -12.42 -25.79
C ARG A 94 2.80 -11.92 -24.40
N GLY A 95 3.79 -11.41 -23.67
CA GLY A 95 3.68 -11.13 -22.24
C GLY A 95 3.35 -12.38 -21.42
N GLU A 96 2.96 -12.18 -20.16
CA GLU A 96 2.56 -13.28 -19.29
C GLU A 96 1.15 -13.77 -19.64
N GLN A 97 1.02 -15.08 -19.81
CA GLN A 97 -0.24 -15.79 -19.93
C GLN A 97 -0.22 -16.94 -18.91
N GLN A 98 -1.39 -17.31 -18.38
CA GLN A 98 -1.48 -18.39 -17.38
C GLN A 98 -0.90 -19.71 -17.91
N LYS A 99 -1.02 -19.97 -19.21
CA LYS A 99 -0.40 -21.14 -19.87
C LYS A 99 1.14 -21.16 -19.80
N ASN A 100 1.80 -20.01 -19.70
CA ASN A 100 3.25 -19.97 -19.49
C ASN A 100 3.60 -20.51 -18.09
N VAL A 101 2.81 -20.12 -17.07
CA VAL A 101 2.93 -20.60 -15.68
C VAL A 101 2.57 -22.08 -15.58
N ASP A 102 1.50 -22.50 -16.27
CA ASP A 102 1.07 -23.90 -16.35
C ASP A 102 2.21 -24.80 -16.87
N TRP A 103 2.93 -24.36 -17.92
CA TRP A 103 4.08 -25.09 -18.45
C TRP A 103 5.18 -25.25 -17.42
N VAL A 104 5.68 -24.15 -16.86
CA VAL A 104 6.80 -24.22 -15.90
C VAL A 104 6.41 -25.00 -14.66
N LEU A 105 5.15 -24.95 -14.22
CA LEU A 105 4.67 -25.75 -13.10
C LEU A 105 4.73 -27.25 -13.39
N LEU A 106 4.20 -27.68 -14.55
CA LEU A 106 4.24 -29.08 -14.94
C LEU A 106 5.68 -29.60 -15.08
N GLN A 107 6.58 -28.81 -15.66
CA GLN A 107 8.00 -29.19 -15.74
C GLN A 107 8.65 -29.24 -14.35
N SER A 108 8.35 -28.27 -13.48
CA SER A 108 8.87 -28.25 -12.11
C SER A 108 8.46 -29.50 -11.34
N LEU A 109 7.20 -29.91 -11.45
CA LEU A 109 6.69 -31.13 -10.81
C LEU A 109 7.37 -32.38 -11.39
N LYS A 110 7.50 -32.46 -12.71
CA LYS A 110 8.15 -33.58 -13.40
C LYS A 110 9.60 -33.76 -12.97
N TYR A 111 10.40 -32.70 -12.90
CA TYR A 111 11.83 -32.80 -12.64
C TYR A 111 12.22 -32.70 -11.17
N SER A 112 11.36 -32.17 -10.31
CA SER A 112 11.59 -32.21 -8.86
C SER A 112 11.32 -33.59 -8.24
N ASN A 113 10.64 -34.49 -8.97
CA ASN A 113 10.22 -35.80 -8.49
C ASN A 113 9.51 -35.72 -7.13
N MET A 114 8.65 -34.70 -6.98
CA MET A 114 7.89 -34.47 -5.76
C MET A 114 6.84 -35.57 -5.58
N ASP A 115 6.76 -36.08 -4.35
CA ASP A 115 5.80 -37.10 -3.96
C ASP A 115 4.39 -36.47 -3.81
N PRO A 116 3.39 -36.88 -4.61
CA PRO A 116 2.06 -36.29 -4.59
C PRO A 116 1.40 -36.26 -3.20
N GLU A 117 1.73 -37.22 -2.33
CA GLU A 117 1.19 -37.28 -0.96
C GLU A 117 1.64 -36.09 -0.08
N GLN A 118 2.72 -35.38 -0.46
CA GLN A 118 3.18 -34.18 0.25
C GLN A 118 2.34 -32.94 -0.03
N GLY A 119 1.52 -32.96 -1.08
CA GLY A 119 0.78 -31.79 -1.56
C GLY A 119 1.67 -30.69 -2.15
N LEU A 120 1.04 -29.69 -2.75
CA LEU A 120 1.69 -28.54 -3.37
C LEU A 120 1.14 -27.23 -2.81
N LEU A 121 1.98 -26.47 -2.10
CA LEU A 121 1.71 -25.06 -1.80
C LEU A 121 2.29 -24.15 -2.88
N PHE A 122 1.44 -23.66 -3.78
CA PHE A 122 1.84 -22.86 -4.93
C PHE A 122 1.67 -21.35 -4.71
N PHE A 123 2.80 -20.67 -4.50
CA PHE A 123 2.84 -19.21 -4.42
C PHE A 123 2.79 -18.56 -5.80
N TYR A 124 1.89 -17.59 -5.99
CA TYR A 124 1.82 -16.75 -7.19
C TYR A 124 1.12 -15.42 -6.88
N ASP A 125 1.62 -14.30 -7.42
CA ASP A 125 1.08 -12.97 -7.15
C ASP A 125 -0.41 -12.85 -7.45
N ILE A 126 -0.88 -13.55 -8.49
CA ILE A 126 -2.29 -13.59 -8.87
C ILE A 126 -2.93 -14.96 -8.56
N ALA A 127 -2.48 -15.65 -7.52
CA ALA A 127 -3.01 -16.96 -7.11
C ALA A 127 -4.55 -16.98 -6.98
N CYS A 128 -5.15 -15.89 -6.47
CA CYS A 128 -6.61 -15.75 -6.39
C CYS A 128 -7.34 -15.72 -7.75
N GLN A 129 -6.64 -15.40 -8.84
CA GLN A 129 -7.17 -15.44 -10.20
C GLN A 129 -6.78 -16.73 -10.91
N TYR A 130 -5.57 -17.22 -10.64
CA TYR A 130 -4.98 -18.38 -11.29
C TYR A 130 -5.67 -19.69 -10.89
N SER A 131 -6.01 -19.82 -9.60
CA SER A 131 -6.66 -21.00 -8.99
C SER A 131 -8.06 -21.29 -9.56
N VAL A 132 -8.82 -20.25 -9.91
CA VAL A 132 -10.23 -20.33 -10.35
C VAL A 132 -10.46 -21.35 -11.48
N HIS A 133 -9.55 -21.40 -12.45
CA HIS A 133 -9.63 -22.34 -13.57
C HIS A 133 -8.47 -23.32 -13.61
N PHE A 134 -7.68 -23.40 -12.54
CA PHE A 134 -6.50 -24.26 -12.47
C PHE A 134 -6.82 -25.72 -12.78
N GLN A 135 -7.83 -26.27 -12.10
CA GLN A 135 -8.27 -27.64 -12.30
C GLN A 135 -8.67 -27.88 -13.76
N ARG A 136 -9.49 -26.99 -14.34
CA ARG A 136 -9.87 -27.09 -15.76
C ARG A 136 -8.67 -27.07 -16.71
N ARG A 137 -7.68 -26.19 -16.46
CA ARG A 137 -6.54 -26.01 -17.36
C ARG A 137 -5.58 -27.19 -17.34
N ILE A 138 -5.23 -27.71 -16.15
CA ILE A 138 -4.12 -28.66 -16.04
C ILE A 138 -4.34 -29.89 -15.14
N SER A 139 -5.51 -30.09 -14.52
CA SER A 139 -5.71 -31.24 -13.60
C SER A 139 -5.37 -32.59 -14.24
N HIS A 140 -5.76 -32.78 -15.50
CA HIS A 140 -5.48 -33.98 -16.30
C HIS A 140 -3.99 -34.23 -16.59
N ARG A 141 -3.10 -33.29 -16.23
CA ARG A 141 -1.64 -33.40 -16.39
C ARG A 141 -0.91 -33.41 -15.05
N LEU A 142 -1.62 -33.22 -13.93
CA LEU A 142 -1.04 -33.30 -12.60
C LEU A 142 -0.90 -34.77 -12.18
N PRO A 143 0.06 -35.09 -11.30
CA PRO A 143 0.11 -36.38 -10.64
C PRO A 143 -1.23 -36.70 -9.96
N VAL A 144 -1.65 -37.96 -10.03
CA VAL A 144 -2.88 -38.43 -9.36
C VAL A 144 -2.71 -38.27 -7.85
N GLY A 145 -3.73 -37.72 -7.18
CA GLY A 145 -3.71 -37.52 -5.73
C GLY A 145 -2.92 -36.29 -5.26
N LEU A 146 -2.44 -35.43 -6.16
CA LEU A 146 -1.77 -34.19 -5.77
C LEU A 146 -2.76 -33.13 -5.30
N ASP A 147 -2.80 -32.89 -4.00
CA ASP A 147 -3.52 -31.75 -3.43
C ASP A 147 -2.74 -30.45 -3.66
N THR A 148 -3.45 -29.38 -4.01
CA THR A 148 -2.81 -28.09 -4.37
C THR A 148 -3.48 -26.92 -3.68
N ASP A 149 -2.70 -26.24 -2.84
CA ASP A 149 -3.06 -24.97 -2.23
C ASP A 149 -2.40 -23.80 -2.96
N PHE A 150 -3.04 -22.64 -2.89
CA PHE A 150 -2.60 -21.44 -3.57
C PHE A 150 -2.37 -20.32 -2.59
N ALA A 151 -1.17 -19.73 -2.62
CA ALA A 151 -0.81 -18.61 -1.77
C ALA A 151 -0.37 -17.38 -2.59
N ILE A 152 -0.58 -16.20 -2.01
CA ILE A 152 0.01 -14.95 -2.50
C ILE A 152 1.13 -14.56 -1.54
N GLY A 153 2.27 -14.13 -2.07
CA GLY A 153 3.39 -13.66 -1.25
C GLY A 153 2.95 -12.55 -0.28
N GLN A 154 3.49 -12.55 0.94
CA GLN A 154 3.00 -11.71 2.05
C GLN A 154 2.98 -10.22 1.71
N PHE A 155 3.91 -9.75 0.89
CA PHE A 155 3.94 -8.35 0.47
C PHE A 155 3.01 -8.03 -0.70
N HIS A 156 2.67 -9.03 -1.53
CA HIS A 156 1.76 -8.86 -2.66
C HIS A 156 0.30 -8.97 -2.22
N VAL A 157 -0.02 -9.80 -1.23
CA VAL A 157 -1.40 -10.03 -0.79
C VAL A 157 -2.07 -8.74 -0.30
N HIS A 158 -1.32 -7.82 0.30
CA HIS A 158 -1.81 -6.49 0.70
C HIS A 158 -2.22 -5.58 -0.47
N GLY A 159 -1.80 -5.89 -1.70
CA GLY A 159 -2.26 -5.23 -2.93
C GLY A 159 -3.60 -5.72 -3.45
N HIS A 160 -4.15 -6.80 -2.87
CA HIS A 160 -5.42 -7.41 -3.26
C HIS A 160 -6.57 -6.86 -2.38
N LYS A 161 -7.79 -7.36 -2.59
CA LYS A 161 -8.91 -7.07 -1.68
C LYS A 161 -8.61 -7.67 -0.31
N GLU A 162 -9.21 -7.11 0.74
CA GLU A 162 -9.00 -7.54 2.11
C GLU A 162 -9.26 -9.04 2.32
N ASN A 163 -10.33 -9.59 1.74
CA ASN A 163 -10.61 -11.03 1.83
C ASN A 163 -9.48 -11.90 1.24
N CYS A 164 -8.70 -11.39 0.28
CA CYS A 164 -7.54 -12.13 -0.22
C CYS A 164 -6.44 -12.30 0.83
N LEU A 165 -6.34 -11.41 1.81
CA LEU A 165 -5.41 -11.55 2.93
C LEU A 165 -5.67 -12.85 3.67
N PHE A 166 -6.92 -13.06 4.09
CA PHE A 166 -7.30 -14.21 4.90
C PHE A 166 -7.38 -15.51 4.10
N ARG A 167 -7.77 -15.41 2.82
CA ARG A 167 -7.93 -16.58 1.94
C ARG A 167 -6.63 -17.07 1.29
N PHE A 168 -5.64 -16.20 1.08
CA PHE A 168 -4.44 -16.52 0.29
C PHE A 168 -3.11 -16.14 0.96
N SER A 169 -3.10 -15.49 2.13
CA SER A 169 -1.84 -15.37 2.88
C SER A 169 -1.46 -16.73 3.44
N SER A 170 -0.18 -17.10 3.26
CA SER A 170 0.36 -18.31 3.88
C SER A 170 0.30 -18.27 5.41
N MET A 171 0.19 -17.10 6.04
CA MET A 171 0.10 -16.99 7.50
C MET A 171 -1.14 -17.66 8.09
N PHE A 172 -2.21 -17.81 7.29
CA PHE A 172 -3.45 -18.48 7.69
C PHE A 172 -3.57 -19.89 7.10
N MET A 173 -2.51 -20.40 6.45
CA MET A 173 -2.51 -21.75 5.87
C MET A 173 -1.79 -22.70 6.83
N PRO A 174 -2.48 -23.73 7.33
CA PRO A 174 -1.86 -24.77 8.14
C PRO A 174 -0.63 -25.35 7.47
N GLN A 175 0.41 -25.66 8.26
CA GLN A 175 1.63 -26.36 7.81
C GLN A 175 2.50 -25.63 6.77
N SER A 176 2.09 -24.44 6.32
CA SER A 176 2.84 -23.64 5.35
C SER A 176 4.18 -23.16 5.91
N GLY A 177 4.21 -22.86 7.22
CA GLY A 177 5.29 -22.17 7.91
C GLY A 177 5.38 -20.69 7.50
N VAL A 178 6.25 -19.93 8.18
CA VAL A 178 6.42 -18.50 7.88
C VAL A 178 7.27 -18.33 6.61
N ILE A 179 6.58 -18.17 5.47
CA ILE A 179 7.19 -17.97 4.15
C ILE A 179 6.78 -16.60 3.61
N ILE A 180 7.78 -15.74 3.33
CA ILE A 180 7.53 -14.39 2.82
C ILE A 180 7.00 -14.41 1.38
N GLY A 181 7.39 -15.43 0.59
CA GLY A 181 6.99 -15.55 -0.81
C GLY A 181 7.55 -14.45 -1.70
N LYS A 182 8.83 -14.08 -1.51
CA LYS A 182 9.58 -13.05 -2.28
C LYS A 182 10.92 -13.56 -2.86
N ILE A 183 11.04 -14.87 -3.02
CA ILE A 183 12.36 -15.46 -3.33
C ILE A 183 12.81 -15.14 -4.76
N LEU A 184 11.85 -15.03 -5.68
CA LEU A 184 12.15 -14.80 -7.09
C LEU A 184 12.67 -13.39 -7.32
N GLU A 185 12.20 -12.38 -6.59
CA GLU A 185 12.68 -11.00 -6.67
C GLU A 185 14.16 -10.88 -6.26
N LEU A 186 14.58 -11.64 -5.26
CA LEU A 186 16.00 -11.75 -4.87
C LEU A 186 16.83 -12.44 -5.96
N LEU A 187 16.30 -13.50 -6.56
CA LEU A 187 16.97 -14.21 -7.65
C LEU A 187 17.05 -13.37 -8.92
N TRP A 188 16.01 -12.58 -9.22
CA TRP A 188 15.97 -11.61 -10.29
C TRP A 188 16.97 -10.50 -10.11
N ALA A 189 17.17 -9.99 -8.88
CA ALA A 189 18.18 -8.96 -8.64
C ALA A 189 19.57 -9.41 -9.14
N ASN A 190 19.92 -10.67 -8.91
CA ASN A 190 21.18 -11.24 -9.39
C ASN A 190 21.16 -11.50 -10.90
N LEU A 191 20.08 -12.12 -11.42
CA LEU A 191 19.99 -12.46 -12.84
C LEU A 191 19.94 -11.22 -13.74
N ASN A 192 19.31 -10.14 -13.28
CA ASN A 192 19.18 -8.88 -14.02
C ASN A 192 20.53 -8.16 -14.23
N ALA A 193 21.58 -8.54 -13.50
CA ALA A 193 22.92 -8.02 -13.77
C ALA A 193 23.46 -8.45 -15.14
N VAL A 194 22.98 -9.57 -15.68
CA VAL A 194 23.44 -10.15 -16.95
C VAL A 194 22.41 -10.07 -18.08
N THR A 195 21.16 -9.66 -17.78
CA THR A 195 20.11 -9.55 -18.81
C THR A 195 20.42 -8.54 -19.92
N PRO A 196 21.11 -7.40 -19.70
CA PRO A 196 21.46 -6.48 -20.78
C PRO A 196 22.35 -7.13 -21.85
N THR A 197 23.32 -7.96 -21.45
CA THR A 197 24.21 -8.68 -22.36
C THR A 197 23.47 -9.71 -23.21
N MET A 198 22.43 -10.31 -22.64
CA MET A 198 21.60 -11.31 -23.34
C MET A 198 20.54 -10.67 -24.25
N ARG A 199 20.25 -9.37 -24.10
CA ARG A 199 19.15 -8.67 -24.79
C ARG A 199 19.30 -8.67 -26.32
N THR A 200 20.53 -8.65 -26.83
CA THR A 200 20.86 -8.59 -28.26
C THR A 200 21.68 -9.81 -28.74
N ALA A 201 21.81 -10.83 -27.89
CA ALA A 201 22.53 -12.05 -28.21
C ALA A 201 21.79 -12.87 -29.30
N MET A 202 22.40 -13.96 -29.76
CA MET A 202 21.64 -15.02 -30.45
C MET A 202 20.75 -15.75 -29.43
N LEU A 203 19.61 -16.31 -29.85
CA LEU A 203 18.67 -16.95 -28.94
C LEU A 203 19.29 -18.19 -28.27
N ALA A 204 20.13 -18.93 -29.00
CA ALA A 204 20.90 -20.03 -28.45
C ALA A 204 21.84 -19.58 -27.33
N HIS A 205 22.65 -18.54 -27.59
CA HIS A 205 23.58 -17.99 -26.61
C HIS A 205 22.86 -17.45 -25.37
N ARG A 206 21.73 -16.75 -25.56
CA ARG A 206 20.89 -16.28 -24.45
C ARG A 206 20.39 -17.45 -23.60
N ALA A 207 19.87 -18.51 -24.21
CA ALA A 207 19.38 -19.67 -23.47
C ALA A 207 20.50 -20.31 -22.62
N GLU A 208 21.69 -20.49 -23.21
CA GLU A 208 22.86 -21.06 -22.52
C GLU A 208 23.37 -20.17 -21.39
N MET A 209 23.39 -18.84 -21.59
CA MET A 209 23.75 -17.90 -20.52
C MET A 209 22.75 -17.95 -19.37
N LEU A 210 21.45 -17.97 -19.66
CA LEU A 210 20.41 -18.10 -18.64
C LEU A 210 20.56 -19.40 -17.86
N ASP A 211 20.72 -20.54 -18.57
CA ASP A 211 20.92 -21.84 -17.94
C ASP A 211 22.17 -21.83 -17.05
N ASN A 212 23.29 -21.29 -17.53
CA ASN A 212 24.54 -21.23 -16.77
C ASN A 212 24.38 -20.39 -15.48
N HIS A 213 23.88 -19.16 -15.58
CA HIS A 213 23.72 -18.29 -14.42
C HIS A 213 22.70 -18.80 -13.41
N ILE A 214 21.62 -19.44 -13.88
CA ILE A 214 20.62 -20.03 -13.00
C ILE A 214 21.16 -21.29 -12.32
N CYS A 215 21.87 -22.16 -13.06
CA CYS A 215 22.56 -23.32 -12.50
C CYS A 215 23.63 -22.93 -11.47
N ASP A 216 24.45 -21.93 -11.76
CA ASP A 216 25.46 -21.39 -10.83
C ASP A 216 24.79 -20.84 -9.56
N SER A 217 23.68 -20.11 -9.70
CA SER A 217 22.88 -19.64 -8.56
C SER A 217 22.42 -20.80 -7.69
N ASN A 218 21.83 -21.85 -8.29
CA ASN A 218 21.39 -23.05 -7.60
C ASN A 218 22.55 -23.80 -6.93
N HIS A 219 23.69 -23.92 -7.61
CA HIS A 219 24.88 -24.56 -7.07
C HIS A 219 25.41 -23.83 -5.83
N LYS A 220 25.55 -22.51 -5.90
CA LYS A 220 25.94 -21.67 -4.76
C LYS A 220 24.96 -21.77 -3.61
N LYS A 221 23.65 -21.87 -3.88
CA LYS A 221 22.62 -22.11 -2.87
C LYS A 221 22.80 -23.47 -2.20
N ALA A 222 22.99 -24.53 -2.99
CA ALA A 222 23.20 -25.88 -2.48
C ALA A 222 24.43 -25.98 -1.57
N LEU A 223 25.56 -25.38 -1.98
CA LEU A 223 26.79 -25.35 -1.17
C LEU A 223 26.61 -24.63 0.17
N ASN A 224 25.74 -23.62 0.22
CA ASN A 224 25.54 -22.79 1.41
C ASN A 224 24.31 -23.17 2.24
N ILE A 225 23.55 -24.20 1.83
CA ILE A 225 22.24 -24.50 2.42
C ILE A 225 22.36 -24.87 3.90
N VAL A 226 23.34 -25.69 4.28
CA VAL A 226 23.57 -26.10 5.67
C VAL A 226 23.86 -24.89 6.54
N ARG A 227 24.76 -24.00 6.09
CA ARG A 227 25.11 -22.78 6.82
C ARG A 227 23.90 -21.84 6.97
N MET A 228 23.09 -21.72 5.93
CA MET A 228 21.86 -20.92 5.97
C MET A 228 20.87 -21.52 6.98
N LEU A 229 20.62 -22.83 6.94
CA LEU A 229 19.70 -23.52 7.84
C LEU A 229 20.12 -23.39 9.30
N CYS A 230 21.40 -23.59 9.64
CA CYS A 230 21.88 -23.42 11.01
C CYS A 230 21.67 -21.99 11.52
N LYS A 231 21.95 -20.98 10.69
CA LYS A 231 21.68 -19.58 11.06
C LYS A 231 20.19 -19.30 11.23
N GLN A 232 19.38 -19.84 10.33
CA GLN A 232 17.94 -19.65 10.36
C GLN A 232 17.32 -20.32 11.59
N TYR A 233 17.81 -21.51 11.97
CA TYR A 233 17.36 -22.22 13.17
C TYR A 233 17.55 -21.36 14.43
N VAL A 234 18.76 -20.82 14.66
CA VAL A 234 19.05 -19.97 15.83
C VAL A 234 18.18 -18.70 15.84
N LEU A 235 17.91 -18.13 14.67
CA LEU A 235 17.04 -16.95 14.56
C LEU A 235 15.57 -17.31 14.83
N THR A 236 15.11 -18.43 14.29
CA THR A 236 13.73 -18.90 14.45
C THR A 236 13.45 -19.32 15.89
N ASP A 237 14.39 -19.97 16.57
CA ASP A 237 14.29 -20.36 17.99
C ASP A 237 14.00 -19.15 18.89
N LYS A 238 14.77 -18.07 18.74
CA LYS A 238 14.53 -16.81 19.46
C LYS A 238 13.16 -16.20 19.14
N ARG A 239 12.80 -16.18 17.86
CA ARG A 239 11.51 -15.62 17.41
C ARG A 239 10.32 -16.46 17.88
N ALA A 240 10.50 -17.77 18.06
CA ALA A 240 9.48 -18.66 18.58
C ALA A 240 9.17 -18.30 20.05
N ALA A 241 10.21 -18.10 20.88
CA ALA A 241 10.05 -17.63 22.25
C ALA A 241 9.31 -16.27 22.29
N ASP A 242 9.75 -15.28 21.51
CA ASP A 242 9.08 -13.96 21.46
C ASP A 242 7.59 -14.08 21.03
N ALA A 243 7.29 -14.99 20.10
CA ALA A 243 5.93 -15.22 19.61
C ALA A 243 5.05 -15.94 20.64
N GLU A 244 5.62 -16.87 21.41
CA GLU A 244 4.93 -17.54 22.52
C GLU A 244 4.60 -16.55 23.64
N ASP A 245 5.55 -15.72 24.05
CA ASP A 245 5.33 -14.66 25.04
C ASP A 245 4.20 -13.71 24.59
N THR A 246 4.27 -13.24 23.33
CA THR A 246 3.23 -12.36 22.76
C THR A 246 1.86 -13.04 22.71
N ARG A 247 1.81 -14.33 22.36
CA ARG A 247 0.57 -15.11 22.34
C ARG A 247 -0.04 -15.19 23.74
N ASP A 248 0.77 -15.48 24.75
CA ASP A 248 0.31 -15.68 26.12
C ASP A 248 -0.20 -14.35 26.72
N GLU A 249 0.47 -13.22 26.44
CA GLU A 249 -0.02 -11.89 26.79
C GLU A 249 -1.38 -11.56 26.16
N ILE A 250 -1.57 -11.90 24.88
CA ILE A 250 -2.85 -11.67 24.18
C ILE A 250 -3.93 -12.59 24.75
N ALA A 251 -3.59 -13.86 25.00
CA ALA A 251 -4.51 -14.85 25.57
C ALA A 251 -5.04 -14.41 26.94
N GLU A 252 -4.16 -13.87 27.81
CA GLU A 252 -4.56 -13.36 29.12
C GLU A 252 -5.58 -12.20 29.01
N ARG A 253 -5.37 -11.28 28.05
CA ARG A 253 -6.26 -10.12 27.84
C ARG A 253 -7.62 -10.49 27.26
N VAL A 254 -7.66 -11.45 26.34
CA VAL A 254 -8.87 -11.84 25.60
C VAL A 254 -9.81 -12.71 26.45
N GLY A 255 -9.26 -13.51 27.36
CA GLY A 255 -9.98 -14.39 28.27
C GLY A 255 -10.37 -15.75 27.66
N ALA A 256 -10.42 -16.78 28.51
CA ALA A 256 -10.54 -18.19 28.11
C ALA A 256 -11.75 -18.51 27.23
N LYS A 257 -12.90 -17.86 27.45
CA LYS A 257 -14.13 -18.11 26.68
C LYS A 257 -13.97 -17.75 25.20
N ASN A 258 -13.35 -16.60 24.93
CA ASN A 258 -13.11 -16.11 23.57
C ASN A 258 -12.05 -16.95 22.87
N ILE A 259 -11.00 -17.37 23.60
CA ILE A 259 -9.98 -18.29 23.06
C ILE A 259 -10.64 -19.57 22.56
N VAL A 260 -11.50 -20.21 23.35
CA VAL A 260 -12.17 -21.45 22.94
C VAL A 260 -13.02 -21.21 21.69
N ALA A 261 -13.87 -20.17 21.70
CA ALA A 261 -14.74 -19.86 20.58
C ALA A 261 -13.96 -19.56 19.28
N TRP A 262 -12.89 -18.79 19.35
CA TRP A 262 -12.05 -18.48 18.19
C TRP A 262 -11.24 -19.68 17.71
N THR A 263 -10.74 -20.50 18.65
CA THR A 263 -10.04 -21.75 18.30
C THR A 263 -10.96 -22.68 17.51
N ASP A 264 -12.20 -22.86 17.98
CA ASP A 264 -13.19 -23.69 17.31
C ASP A 264 -13.52 -23.15 15.90
N ALA A 265 -13.69 -21.83 15.77
CA ALA A 265 -13.94 -21.20 14.47
C ALA A 265 -12.77 -21.35 13.50
N VAL A 266 -11.53 -21.22 13.98
CA VAL A 266 -10.32 -21.44 13.17
C VAL A 266 -10.24 -22.88 12.71
N VAL A 267 -10.44 -23.85 13.61
CA VAL A 267 -10.42 -25.28 13.27
C VAL A 267 -11.51 -25.62 12.26
N GLU A 268 -12.71 -25.07 12.39
CA GLU A 268 -13.79 -25.23 11.41
C GLU A 268 -13.41 -24.66 10.04
N ALA A 269 -12.84 -23.44 10.01
CA ALA A 269 -12.41 -22.80 8.77
C ALA A 269 -11.30 -23.58 8.08
N GLU A 270 -10.27 -24.01 8.82
CA GLU A 270 -9.16 -24.81 8.29
C GLU A 270 -9.63 -26.16 7.72
N ASN A 271 -10.61 -26.80 8.37
CA ASN A 271 -11.21 -28.05 7.89
C ASN A 271 -12.18 -27.88 6.73
N THR A 272 -12.57 -26.66 6.37
CA THR A 272 -13.60 -26.42 5.33
C THR A 272 -13.05 -25.63 4.13
N CYS A 273 -11.91 -24.95 4.28
CA CYS A 273 -11.38 -24.02 3.28
C CYS A 273 -11.02 -24.67 1.94
N TYR A 274 -10.76 -25.99 1.92
CA TYR A 274 -10.53 -26.75 0.69
C TYR A 274 -11.79 -26.90 -0.17
N ILE A 275 -12.99 -26.83 0.43
CA ILE A 275 -14.28 -26.84 -0.27
C ILE A 275 -14.70 -25.41 -0.59
N ASP A 276 -14.68 -24.54 0.42
CA ASP A 276 -15.09 -23.16 0.31
C ASP A 276 -14.10 -22.24 1.01
N LEU A 277 -13.27 -21.55 0.22
CA LEU A 277 -12.33 -20.56 0.73
C LEU A 277 -13.01 -19.39 1.46
N SER A 278 -14.32 -19.17 1.30
CA SER A 278 -15.03 -18.07 1.95
C SER A 278 -15.10 -18.18 3.47
N VAL A 279 -14.98 -19.39 4.01
CA VAL A 279 -14.93 -19.64 5.46
C VAL A 279 -13.74 -18.97 6.15
N MET A 280 -12.66 -18.67 5.40
CA MET A 280 -11.51 -17.95 5.95
C MET A 280 -11.81 -16.47 6.24
N ASP A 281 -12.95 -15.94 5.80
CA ASP A 281 -13.33 -14.55 6.07
C ASP A 281 -13.62 -14.30 7.57
N ILE A 282 -13.64 -15.33 8.42
CA ILE A 282 -13.69 -15.20 9.88
C ILE A 282 -12.57 -14.31 10.44
N TYR A 283 -11.39 -14.32 9.80
CA TYR A 283 -10.27 -13.45 10.19
C TYR A 283 -10.49 -11.99 9.79
N GLY A 284 -11.44 -11.75 8.89
CA GLY A 284 -11.89 -10.44 8.44
C GLY A 284 -13.09 -9.92 9.21
N MET A 285 -13.45 -10.51 10.35
CA MET A 285 -14.42 -9.95 11.27
C MET A 285 -13.96 -8.55 11.70
N SER A 286 -14.41 -7.56 10.96
CA SER A 286 -14.44 -6.19 11.44
C SER A 286 -15.39 -6.22 12.65
N ALA A 287 -14.87 -5.87 13.83
CA ALA A 287 -15.65 -4.92 14.62
C ALA A 287 -16.02 -3.83 13.63
N SER A 288 -17.30 -3.65 13.35
CA SER A 288 -17.81 -2.82 12.27
C SER A 288 -17.19 -1.42 12.32
N TYR A 289 -16.04 -1.27 11.70
CA TYR A 289 -15.29 -0.03 11.64
C TYR A 289 -15.79 0.65 10.38
N GLU A 290 -17.02 1.14 10.49
CA GLU A 290 -17.54 2.07 9.52
C GLU A 290 -16.54 3.21 9.32
N ASP A 291 -16.40 3.60 8.06
CA ASP A 291 -15.58 4.69 7.56
C ASP A 291 -15.86 5.98 8.34
N HIS A 292 -15.17 6.16 9.46
CA HIS A 292 -15.31 7.37 10.23
C HIS A 292 -13.92 7.91 10.59
N LEU A 293 -13.76 9.18 10.24
CA LEU A 293 -12.99 10.15 11.02
C LEU A 293 -13.55 10.31 12.47
N ALA A 294 -14.51 9.47 12.87
CA ALA A 294 -15.02 9.35 14.23
C ALA A 294 -14.15 8.40 15.03
N VAL A 295 -14.01 8.77 16.29
CA VAL A 295 -13.30 8.01 17.32
C VAL A 295 -13.97 6.63 17.48
N PRO A 296 -13.21 5.52 17.59
CA PRO A 296 -13.77 4.17 17.64
C PRO A 296 -14.72 4.01 18.84
N ALA A 297 -15.89 3.44 18.57
CA ALA A 297 -16.88 3.05 19.56
C ALA A 297 -16.70 1.56 19.93
N GLU A 298 -15.90 1.26 20.95
CA GLU A 298 -15.92 -0.06 21.60
C GLU A 298 -16.07 0.13 23.11
N ASP A 299 -17.05 -0.60 23.68
CA ASP A 299 -17.48 -0.64 25.08
C ASP A 299 -17.56 0.73 25.77
N GLU A 300 -18.34 1.64 25.18
CA GLU A 300 -18.58 2.97 25.73
C GLU A 300 -19.57 2.90 26.91
N PRO A 301 -19.30 3.57 28.05
CA PRO A 301 -20.35 3.81 29.02
C PRO A 301 -21.47 4.59 28.31
N LEU A 302 -22.72 4.16 28.48
CA LEU A 302 -23.95 4.84 28.05
C LEU A 302 -24.14 6.19 28.78
N ASN A 303 -23.09 7.01 28.84
CA ASN A 303 -23.08 8.33 29.45
C ASN A 303 -23.25 9.38 28.35
N GLY A 304 -24.35 10.13 28.38
CA GLY A 304 -24.65 11.19 27.43
C GLY A 304 -23.57 12.28 27.33
N GLU A 305 -22.79 12.48 28.39
CA GLU A 305 -21.67 13.43 28.40
C GLU A 305 -20.53 12.99 27.47
N TYR A 306 -20.22 11.69 27.43
CA TYR A 306 -19.16 11.15 26.61
C TYR A 306 -19.53 11.20 25.12
N GLN A 307 -20.78 10.84 24.79
CA GLN A 307 -21.32 10.96 23.43
C GLN A 307 -21.25 12.40 22.92
N TRP A 308 -21.62 13.35 23.77
CA TRP A 308 -21.57 14.78 23.46
C TRP A 308 -20.15 15.26 23.14
N ILE A 309 -19.12 14.84 23.91
CA ILE A 309 -17.73 15.20 23.62
C ILE A 309 -17.28 14.63 22.27
N ARG A 310 -17.65 13.38 21.97
CA ARG A 310 -17.30 12.74 20.69
C ARG A 310 -17.87 13.52 19.50
N GLU A 311 -19.16 13.82 19.53
CA GLU A 311 -19.83 14.61 18.49
C GLU A 311 -19.23 16.03 18.38
N ALA A 312 -18.89 16.65 19.51
CA ALA A 312 -18.24 17.95 19.55
C ALA A 312 -16.84 17.94 18.92
N ILE A 313 -16.03 16.90 19.15
CA ILE A 313 -14.74 16.71 18.49
C ILE A 313 -14.93 16.55 16.98
N GLU A 314 -15.89 15.74 16.53
CA GLU A 314 -16.16 15.54 15.09
C GLU A 314 -16.54 16.84 14.37
N VAL A 315 -17.41 17.65 14.97
CA VAL A 315 -17.78 18.95 14.40
C VAL A 315 -16.57 19.88 14.39
N GLN A 316 -15.72 19.88 15.42
CA GLN A 316 -14.48 20.66 15.45
C GLN A 316 -13.48 20.21 14.36
N GLU A 317 -13.40 18.91 14.07
CA GLU A 317 -12.59 18.38 12.99
C GLU A 317 -13.12 18.85 11.62
N LEU A 318 -14.43 18.86 11.43
CA LEU A 318 -15.09 19.34 10.20
C LEU A 318 -14.94 20.86 10.00
N GLN A 319 -15.09 21.67 11.05
CA GLN A 319 -14.86 23.12 11.00
C GLN A 319 -13.47 23.43 10.42
N TRP A 320 -12.49 22.68 10.87
CA TRP A 320 -11.12 22.83 10.44
C TRP A 320 -10.86 22.40 9.01
N HIS A 321 -11.43 21.26 8.61
CA HIS A 321 -11.39 20.81 7.23
C HIS A 321 -11.94 21.85 6.26
N VAL A 322 -13.01 22.55 6.66
CA VAL A 322 -13.58 23.68 5.91
C VAL A 322 -12.64 24.88 5.90
N LEU A 323 -12.04 25.26 7.02
CA LEU A 323 -11.07 26.37 7.08
C LEU A 323 -9.87 26.15 6.15
N CYS A 324 -9.26 24.97 6.20
CA CYS A 324 -8.15 24.61 5.32
C CYS A 324 -8.56 24.66 3.84
N ARG A 325 -9.74 24.11 3.50
CA ARG A 325 -10.26 24.14 2.14
C ARG A 325 -10.60 25.54 1.66
N ALA A 326 -11.20 26.39 2.51
CA ALA A 326 -11.51 27.77 2.19
C ALA A 326 -10.25 28.59 1.92
N LYS A 327 -9.20 28.44 2.75
CA LYS A 327 -7.88 29.06 2.52
C LYS A 327 -7.24 28.61 1.21
N CYS A 328 -7.30 27.31 0.90
CA CYS A 328 -6.78 26.77 -0.36
C CYS A 328 -7.57 27.20 -1.60
N ALA A 329 -8.90 27.35 -1.49
CA ALA A 329 -9.77 27.77 -2.58
C ALA A 329 -9.55 29.25 -2.94
N LEU A 330 -9.37 30.11 -1.93
CA LEU A 330 -9.02 31.53 -2.12
C LEU A 330 -7.69 31.71 -2.87
N LYS A 331 -6.70 30.85 -2.60
CA LYS A 331 -5.38 30.89 -3.25
C LYS A 331 -5.41 30.41 -4.70
N ASN A 332 -6.31 29.49 -5.05
CA ASN A 332 -6.26 28.77 -6.33
C ASN A 332 -7.44 29.09 -7.30
N GLY A 333 -8.42 29.90 -6.90
CA GLY A 333 -9.46 30.41 -7.81
C GLY A 333 -10.41 29.35 -8.41
N ARG A 334 -10.71 28.26 -7.71
CA ARG A 334 -11.49 27.11 -8.24
C ARG A 334 -12.96 27.14 -7.79
N ALA A 335 -13.88 27.24 -8.75
CA ALA A 335 -15.33 27.35 -8.51
C ALA A 335 -15.99 26.05 -7.98
N ASP A 336 -15.48 24.87 -8.33
CA ASP A 336 -16.05 23.58 -7.89
C ASP A 336 -15.87 23.30 -6.38
N GLU A 337 -14.86 23.91 -5.75
CA GLU A 337 -14.61 23.78 -4.31
C GLU A 337 -15.63 24.57 -3.47
N ALA A 338 -16.22 25.64 -4.03
CA ALA A 338 -17.20 26.47 -3.32
C ALA A 338 -18.49 25.71 -2.95
N ARG A 339 -18.97 24.83 -3.85
CA ARG A 339 -20.16 23.98 -3.61
C ARG A 339 -19.90 22.95 -2.51
N GLN A 340 -18.71 22.34 -2.49
CA GLN A 340 -18.34 21.38 -1.44
C GLN A 340 -18.17 22.07 -0.08
N ILE A 341 -17.60 23.27 -0.06
CA ILE A 341 -17.49 24.11 1.15
C ILE A 341 -18.89 24.47 1.69
N ALA A 342 -19.83 24.84 0.81
CA ALA A 342 -21.20 25.15 1.21
C ALA A 342 -21.90 23.94 1.87
N ASN A 343 -21.81 22.75 1.27
CA ASN A 343 -22.39 21.53 1.83
C ASN A 343 -21.77 21.17 3.20
N LEU A 344 -20.46 21.35 3.35
CA LEU A 344 -19.79 21.11 4.64
C LEU A 344 -20.19 22.14 5.70
N ARG A 345 -20.36 23.41 5.33
CA ARG A 345 -20.87 24.46 6.24
C ARG A 345 -22.28 24.14 6.73
N GLU A 346 -23.15 23.62 5.88
CA GLU A 346 -24.49 23.18 6.29
C GLU A 346 -24.42 22.03 7.31
N LYS A 347 -23.57 21.03 7.05
CA LYS A 347 -23.34 19.91 7.99
C LYS A 347 -22.82 20.40 9.34
N ILE A 348 -21.87 21.34 9.35
CA ILE A 348 -21.33 21.95 10.57
C ILE A 348 -22.42 22.72 11.32
N SER A 349 -23.20 23.56 10.64
CA SER A 349 -24.28 24.35 11.26
C SER A 349 -25.33 23.46 11.95
N LYS A 350 -25.67 22.32 11.32
CA LYS A 350 -26.54 21.32 11.93
C LYS A 350 -25.91 20.72 13.19
N GLY A 351 -24.66 20.26 13.09
CA GLY A 351 -23.94 19.69 14.23
C GLY A 351 -23.78 20.65 15.41
N ILE A 352 -23.49 21.93 15.15
CA ILE A 352 -23.44 22.98 16.19
C ILE A 352 -24.78 23.11 16.91
N SER A 353 -25.89 23.07 16.15
CA SER A 353 -27.24 23.19 16.72
C SER A 353 -27.58 21.99 17.60
N ASP A 354 -27.20 20.79 17.17
CA ASP A 354 -27.39 19.54 17.90
C ASP A 354 -26.57 19.51 19.20
N ILE A 355 -25.28 19.90 19.15
CA ILE A 355 -24.39 20.03 20.31
C ILE A 355 -24.93 21.06 21.32
N ALA A 356 -25.45 22.20 20.84
CA ALA A 356 -26.01 23.25 21.69
C ALA A 356 -27.34 22.84 22.35
N LEU A 357 -28.10 21.93 21.72
CA LEU A 357 -29.28 21.33 22.32
C LEU A 357 -28.89 20.32 23.40
N GLN A 358 -27.95 19.43 23.11
CA GLN A 358 -27.45 18.42 24.04
C GLN A 358 -26.78 19.05 25.28
N SER A 359 -25.98 20.10 25.11
CA SER A 359 -25.34 20.83 26.23
C SER A 359 -26.37 21.40 27.20
N ARG A 360 -27.52 21.88 26.71
CA ARG A 360 -28.63 22.34 27.55
C ARG A 360 -29.31 21.21 28.32
N VAL A 361 -29.49 20.05 27.68
CA VAL A 361 -30.08 18.86 28.31
C VAL A 361 -29.17 18.30 29.40
N LEU A 362 -27.85 18.34 29.19
CA LEU A 362 -26.84 17.82 30.11
C LEU A 362 -26.45 18.81 31.21
N GLY A 363 -27.00 20.02 31.23
CA GLY A 363 -26.68 21.03 32.24
C GLY A 363 -25.23 21.54 32.17
N ILE A 364 -24.59 21.44 31.00
CA ILE A 364 -23.23 21.92 30.77
C ILE A 364 -23.31 23.44 30.55
N ASP A 365 -23.06 24.22 31.61
CA ASP A 365 -23.27 25.67 31.64
C ASP A 365 -22.32 26.39 30.65
N GLY A 366 -22.90 26.97 29.59
CA GLY A 366 -22.21 27.73 28.54
C GLY A 366 -22.51 29.23 28.59
N SER A 367 -22.92 29.73 29.76
CA SER A 367 -23.47 31.07 29.96
C SER A 367 -22.45 32.22 29.82
N ASP A 368 -21.14 31.93 29.68
CA ASP A 368 -20.06 32.92 29.51
C ASP A 368 -19.37 32.94 28.13
N ILE A 369 -19.94 32.33 27.09
CA ILE A 369 -19.28 32.22 25.75
C ILE A 369 -19.25 33.55 24.96
N ARG A 370 -19.86 34.64 25.45
CA ARG A 370 -20.07 35.87 24.65
C ARG A 370 -18.83 36.73 24.43
N ASN A 371 -17.66 36.45 25.02
CA ASN A 371 -16.48 37.33 24.95
C ASN A 371 -15.13 36.62 24.78
N VAL A 372 -15.08 35.45 24.15
CA VAL A 372 -13.79 34.85 23.75
C VAL A 372 -13.60 35.05 22.26
N ASP A 373 -12.62 35.88 21.89
CA ASP A 373 -12.16 36.03 20.50
C ASP A 373 -11.60 34.68 20.04
N PRO A 374 -12.24 33.98 19.06
CA PRO A 374 -11.80 32.66 18.60
C PRO A 374 -10.38 32.67 18.01
N LEU A 375 -9.85 33.87 17.77
CA LEU A 375 -8.67 34.11 16.96
C LEU A 375 -7.58 34.87 17.72
N ALA A 376 -7.68 35.08 19.04
CA ALA A 376 -6.59 35.70 19.81
C ALA A 376 -5.29 34.84 19.81
N SER A 377 -5.38 33.54 19.53
CA SER A 377 -4.21 32.67 19.27
C SER A 377 -3.90 32.44 17.78
N LEU A 378 -4.70 32.99 16.86
CA LEU A 378 -4.66 32.68 15.42
C LEU A 378 -4.66 33.95 14.50
N THR A 379 -4.79 35.15 15.06
CA THR A 379 -4.59 36.46 14.39
C THR A 379 -3.17 36.98 14.56
N GLY A 380 -2.40 36.39 15.47
CA GLY A 380 -0.97 36.56 15.46
C GLY A 380 -0.46 36.12 14.09
N THR A 381 0.51 36.85 13.56
CA THR A 381 1.34 36.46 12.41
C THR A 381 2.13 35.16 12.66
N GLU A 382 1.71 34.32 13.61
CA GLU A 382 2.34 33.06 13.95
C GLU A 382 1.89 31.93 12.99
N PRO A 383 2.83 31.07 12.54
CA PRO A 383 2.51 29.95 11.66
C PRO A 383 1.52 28.99 12.32
N LEU A 384 0.58 28.45 11.55
CA LEU A 384 -0.31 27.41 12.05
C LEU A 384 0.52 26.19 12.52
N PRO A 385 0.06 25.42 13.51
CA PRO A 385 0.72 24.16 13.90
C PRO A 385 0.90 23.25 12.67
N GLY A 386 2.15 22.95 12.31
CA GLY A 386 2.50 22.18 11.11
C GLY A 386 2.82 22.99 9.84
N ASP A 387 2.71 24.33 9.84
CA ASP A 387 3.02 25.17 8.67
C ASP A 387 4.50 25.09 8.24
N ALA A 388 5.42 24.87 9.19
CA ALA A 388 6.84 24.65 8.90
C ALA A 388 7.10 23.33 8.13
N LEU A 389 6.22 22.33 8.30
CA LEU A 389 6.24 21.10 7.51
C LEU A 389 5.61 21.33 6.14
N PHE A 390 4.59 22.19 6.04
CA PHE A 390 3.77 22.39 4.84
C PHE A 390 4.46 23.19 3.73
N SER A 391 5.30 24.17 4.06
CA SER A 391 5.95 25.06 3.09
C SER A 391 6.85 24.36 2.06
N ASN A 392 7.24 23.10 2.31
CA ASN A 392 8.16 22.33 1.45
C ASN A 392 7.62 20.93 1.06
N LEU A 393 6.31 20.63 1.23
CA LEU A 393 5.75 19.32 0.83
C LEU A 393 5.53 19.16 -0.68
N ASN A 394 5.79 20.21 -1.45
CA ASN A 394 5.82 20.19 -2.92
C ASN A 394 7.17 19.78 -3.49
N ASP A 395 8.21 19.62 -2.65
CA ASP A 395 9.53 19.22 -3.16
C ASP A 395 9.50 17.76 -3.55
N PHE A 396 9.66 17.56 -4.85
CA PHE A 396 9.98 16.30 -5.47
C PHE A 396 11.42 15.95 -5.09
N GLU A 397 11.65 15.49 -3.86
CA GLU A 397 12.90 14.80 -3.53
C GLU A 397 12.71 13.31 -3.83
N PRO A 398 13.32 12.78 -4.90
CA PRO A 398 13.48 11.35 -5.06
C PRO A 398 14.24 10.78 -3.86
N PRO A 399 14.00 9.52 -3.47
CA PRO A 399 14.75 8.90 -2.38
C PRO A 399 16.25 8.86 -2.73
N ASP A 400 17.09 9.14 -1.73
CA ASP A 400 18.55 9.42 -1.75
C ASP A 400 19.48 8.40 -2.46
N ASN A 401 18.96 7.47 -3.28
CA ASN A 401 19.71 6.50 -4.08
C ASN A 401 19.58 6.75 -5.60
N GLU A 402 19.32 7.98 -6.04
CA GLU A 402 19.61 8.38 -7.43
C GLU A 402 21.12 8.50 -7.58
N ILE A 403 21.75 7.40 -8.01
CA ILE A 403 22.99 7.50 -8.78
C ILE A 403 22.51 7.98 -10.15
N ASP A 404 22.78 9.25 -10.46
CA ASP A 404 22.75 9.76 -11.82
C ASP A 404 23.61 8.81 -12.66
N VAL A 405 22.96 8.03 -13.51
CA VAL A 405 23.64 7.42 -14.64
C VAL A 405 23.57 8.48 -15.72
N ASP A 406 24.70 9.15 -15.92
CA ASP A 406 24.94 10.06 -17.03
C ASP A 406 24.54 9.37 -18.33
N ASP A 407 23.42 9.77 -18.93
CA ASP A 407 23.13 9.52 -20.33
C ASP A 407 23.75 10.70 -21.12
N GLU A 408 25.03 10.54 -21.46
CA GLU A 408 25.65 11.28 -22.56
C GLU A 408 25.02 10.90 -23.91
N GLU A 409 25.09 11.86 -24.86
CA GLU A 409 24.75 11.80 -26.29
C GLU A 409 23.26 12.04 -26.65
N SER A 410 22.92 12.85 -27.66
CA SER A 410 23.68 13.57 -28.67
C SER A 410 22.80 14.69 -29.24
N SER A 411 23.44 15.80 -29.61
CA SER A 411 22.88 16.88 -30.42
C SER A 411 22.36 16.37 -31.76
N ASP A 412 21.16 16.81 -32.16
CA ASP A 412 20.89 17.15 -33.56
C ASP A 412 19.77 18.20 -33.63
N GLU A 413 20.14 19.38 -34.14
CA GLU A 413 19.28 20.52 -34.43
C GLU A 413 18.40 20.28 -35.67
N ALA A 414 17.13 20.66 -35.58
CA ALA A 414 16.32 21.03 -36.74
C ALA A 414 15.22 22.04 -36.33
N ASN A 415 15.61 23.32 -36.22
CA ASN A 415 15.04 24.51 -36.89
C ASN A 415 13.62 24.32 -37.51
N VAL A 416 12.52 25.05 -37.21
CA VAL A 416 12.16 26.50 -37.39
C VAL A 416 10.61 26.59 -37.13
N PRO A 417 9.91 27.74 -36.88
CA PRO A 417 10.22 29.00 -36.21
C PRO A 417 9.23 29.40 -35.08
N THR A 418 9.73 30.25 -34.18
CA THR A 418 8.97 31.10 -33.26
C THR A 418 8.53 32.39 -33.98
N VAL A 419 7.26 32.77 -33.89
CA VAL A 419 6.79 34.13 -34.17
C VAL A 419 6.34 34.76 -32.85
N LEU A 420 7.14 35.74 -32.39
CA LEU A 420 6.80 36.72 -31.37
C LEU A 420 5.88 37.78 -31.97
N THR A 421 4.79 38.10 -31.29
CA THR A 421 4.21 39.45 -31.35
C THR A 421 3.78 39.91 -29.95
N ALA A 422 4.30 41.06 -29.56
CA ALA A 422 3.99 41.80 -28.35
C ALA A 422 2.83 42.79 -28.60
N ALA A 423 1.98 43.00 -27.59
CA ALA A 423 1.18 44.23 -27.41
C ALA A 423 0.67 44.27 -25.96
N VAL A 424 1.26 45.07 -25.06
CA VAL A 424 0.86 46.44 -24.67
C VAL A 424 -0.44 46.48 -23.86
N ALA A 425 -0.30 46.92 -22.60
CA ALA A 425 -1.38 47.17 -21.65
C ALA A 425 -2.15 48.46 -21.94
N SER A 426 -3.48 48.43 -21.78
CA SER A 426 -4.27 49.49 -21.10
C SER A 426 -5.78 49.16 -21.05
N PRO A 427 -6.55 49.78 -20.14
CA PRO A 427 -7.73 49.21 -19.50
C PRO A 427 -9.05 49.71 -20.09
N LEU A 428 -10.09 48.87 -20.11
CA LEU A 428 -11.45 49.32 -20.39
C LEU A 428 -12.48 48.73 -19.42
N LEU A 429 -13.12 49.70 -18.77
CA LEU A 429 -14.23 49.67 -17.83
C LEU A 429 -15.56 49.40 -18.56
N ALA A 430 -16.38 48.49 -18.04
CA ALA A 430 -17.84 48.44 -18.21
C ALA A 430 -18.44 47.79 -16.94
N LYS A 431 -19.00 48.53 -15.96
CA LYS A 431 -20.39 49.06 -15.86
C LYS A 431 -21.42 47.97 -16.25
N HIS A 432 -22.37 47.48 -15.44
CA HIS A 432 -23.09 47.85 -14.19
C HIS A 432 -23.93 46.58 -13.77
N PRO A 433 -24.81 46.53 -12.73
CA PRO A 433 -25.22 47.58 -11.78
C PRO A 433 -25.12 47.18 -10.29
N MET A 434 -25.03 48.21 -9.44
CA MET A 434 -25.36 48.12 -8.02
C MET A 434 -26.88 48.03 -7.86
N THR A 435 -27.34 47.07 -7.07
CA THR A 435 -28.66 47.15 -6.43
C THR A 435 -28.50 46.86 -4.93
N ALA A 436 -28.91 47.85 -4.15
CA ALA A 436 -29.34 47.84 -2.75
C ALA A 436 -28.58 46.97 -1.73
N SER A 437 -27.81 47.64 -0.86
CA SER A 437 -27.53 47.16 0.50
C SER A 437 -28.84 46.99 1.28
N PRO A 438 -29.05 45.86 1.98
CA PRO A 438 -29.91 45.84 3.15
C PRO A 438 -29.09 46.29 4.37
N SER A 439 -29.63 47.29 5.05
CA SER A 439 -29.28 47.75 6.38
C SER A 439 -29.34 46.63 7.44
N HIS A 440 -28.41 46.68 8.39
CA HIS A 440 -28.46 46.12 9.76
C HIS A 440 -29.14 44.77 9.98
N THR A 441 -28.35 43.71 10.08
CA THR A 441 -28.60 42.55 10.95
C THR A 441 -27.25 41.89 11.23
N GLY A 442 -27.02 41.42 12.47
CA GLY A 442 -25.70 41.06 12.98
C GLY A 442 -24.88 40.20 12.03
N ALA A 443 -23.57 40.47 11.93
CA ALA A 443 -22.65 39.66 11.15
C ALA A 443 -22.78 38.20 11.58
N HIS A 444 -23.44 37.39 10.76
CA HIS A 444 -23.63 35.98 11.03
C HIS A 444 -22.23 35.34 10.95
N LEU A 445 -21.69 34.90 12.09
CA LEU A 445 -20.42 34.17 12.12
C LEU A 445 -20.54 32.97 11.16
N LEU A 446 -19.50 32.76 10.35
CA LEU A 446 -19.38 31.57 9.53
C LEU A 446 -19.35 30.33 10.44
N ALA A 447 -19.97 29.23 10.00
CA ALA A 447 -20.12 28.00 10.80
C ALA A 447 -18.78 27.46 11.30
N GLU A 448 -17.71 27.61 10.50
CA GLU A 448 -16.35 27.22 10.85
C GLU A 448 -15.67 28.09 11.92
N ASN A 449 -16.24 29.25 12.26
CA ASN A 449 -15.71 30.19 13.25
C ASN A 449 -16.51 30.18 14.57
N VAL A 450 -17.51 29.30 14.69
CA VAL A 450 -18.31 29.17 15.92
C VAL A 450 -17.54 28.34 16.95
N ILE A 451 -17.41 28.85 18.17
CA ILE A 451 -16.73 28.13 19.26
C ILE A 451 -17.62 26.97 19.73
N ILE A 452 -17.07 25.76 19.71
CA ILE A 452 -17.66 24.58 20.34
C ILE A 452 -17.13 24.51 21.78
N PRO A 453 -18.00 24.42 22.81
CA PRO A 453 -17.60 24.52 24.21
C PRO A 453 -17.01 23.21 24.75
N LEU A 454 -15.86 22.79 24.24
CA LEU A 454 -15.09 21.66 24.76
C LEU A 454 -14.19 22.08 25.94
N PRO A 455 -13.83 21.17 26.86
CA PRO A 455 -12.83 21.44 27.89
C PRO A 455 -11.50 22.00 27.35
N SER A 456 -11.13 21.63 26.13
CA SER A 456 -9.95 22.16 25.42
C SER A 456 -10.08 23.59 24.90
N THR A 457 -11.29 24.09 24.64
CA THR A 457 -11.55 25.43 24.08
C THR A 457 -12.06 26.41 25.14
N VAL A 458 -12.81 25.92 26.12
CA VAL A 458 -13.35 26.70 27.23
C VAL A 458 -13.05 25.94 28.54
N PRO A 459 -11.85 26.11 29.15
CA PRO A 459 -11.43 25.32 30.30
C PRO A 459 -12.32 25.43 31.55
N GLN A 460 -13.13 26.49 31.62
CA GLN A 460 -14.10 26.77 32.67
C GLN A 460 -15.42 26.01 32.47
N CYS A 461 -15.73 25.64 31.23
CA CYS A 461 -16.89 24.83 30.88
C CYS A 461 -16.50 23.34 31.01
N ALA A 462 -17.30 22.55 31.71
CA ALA A 462 -17.15 21.10 31.78
C ALA A 462 -15.76 20.59 32.23
N ALA A 463 -15.14 21.22 33.25
CA ALA A 463 -13.84 20.80 33.78
C ALA A 463 -13.81 19.31 34.20
N GLN A 464 -14.96 18.77 34.63
CA GLN A 464 -15.18 17.36 34.96
C GLN A 464 -15.06 16.40 33.75
N LEU A 465 -15.20 16.92 32.54
CA LEU A 465 -15.15 16.16 31.28
C LEU A 465 -13.76 16.15 30.63
N ARG A 466 -12.78 16.84 31.22
CA ARG A 466 -11.41 16.95 30.71
C ARG A 466 -10.76 15.58 30.47
N SER A 467 -10.89 14.64 31.41
CA SER A 467 -10.32 13.29 31.29
C SER A 467 -10.95 12.51 30.14
N HIS A 468 -12.26 12.67 29.93
CA HIS A 468 -12.99 12.02 28.84
C HIS A 468 -12.58 12.58 27.47
N GLU A 469 -12.41 13.91 27.34
CA GLU A 469 -11.86 14.50 26.12
C GLU A 469 -10.44 14.02 25.86
N LEU A 470 -9.57 14.00 26.88
CA LEU A 470 -8.19 13.55 26.73
C LEU A 470 -8.11 12.10 26.19
N GLY A 471 -8.87 11.17 26.76
CA GLY A 471 -8.91 9.78 26.28
C GLY A 471 -9.49 9.61 24.87
N LEU A 472 -10.41 10.49 24.44
CA LEU A 472 -10.87 10.54 23.05
C LEU A 472 -9.78 11.06 22.10
N ARG A 473 -8.98 12.06 22.52
CA ARG A 473 -7.85 12.58 21.75
C ARG A 473 -6.71 11.59 21.61
N GLU A 474 -6.42 10.79 22.63
CA GLU A 474 -5.43 9.71 22.52
C GLU A 474 -5.81 8.68 21.46
N ARG A 475 -7.08 8.22 21.47
CA ARG A 475 -7.60 7.31 20.44
C ARG A 475 -7.61 7.93 19.06
N GLN A 476 -7.96 9.21 18.96
CA GLN A 476 -7.89 9.98 17.72
C GLN A 476 -6.45 10.02 17.19
N ALA A 477 -5.46 10.28 18.05
CA ALA A 477 -4.04 10.32 17.69
C ALA A 477 -3.53 8.96 17.18
N ASP A 478 -3.87 7.86 17.87
CA ASP A 478 -3.52 6.48 17.43
C ASP A 478 -4.12 6.17 16.05
N ALA A 479 -5.40 6.47 15.83
CA ALA A 479 -6.07 6.24 14.54
C ALA A 479 -5.46 7.07 13.39
N LEU A 480 -5.10 8.32 13.67
CA LEU A 480 -4.46 9.22 12.71
C LEU A 480 -3.06 8.73 12.32
N LEU A 481 -2.24 8.28 13.30
CA LEU A 481 -0.91 7.72 13.04
C LEU A 481 -1.01 6.41 12.23
N LYS A 482 -1.92 5.50 12.59
CA LYS A 482 -2.16 4.27 11.82
C LYS A 482 -2.55 4.57 10.37
N SER A 483 -3.41 5.56 10.16
CA SER A 483 -3.81 6.01 8.82
C SER A 483 -2.64 6.65 8.05
N LEU A 484 -1.81 7.44 8.72
CA LEU A 484 -0.62 8.06 8.14
C LEU A 484 0.39 7.01 7.67
N CYS A 485 0.68 6.01 8.52
CA CYS A 485 1.55 4.88 8.18
C CYS A 485 1.03 4.10 6.95
N LYS A 486 -0.29 3.85 6.87
CA LYS A 486 -0.93 3.23 5.68
C LYS A 486 -0.70 4.05 4.40
N ILE A 487 -0.83 5.38 4.47
CA ILE A 487 -0.61 6.26 3.31
C ILE A 487 0.87 6.27 2.89
N ILE A 488 1.79 6.31 3.86
CA ILE A 488 3.24 6.25 3.60
C ILE A 488 3.61 4.93 2.93
N ALA A 489 3.11 3.79 3.43
CA ALA A 489 3.35 2.48 2.84
C ALA A 489 2.82 2.38 1.40
N LYS A 490 1.57 2.82 1.16
CA LYS A 490 0.96 2.85 -0.19
C LYS A 490 1.77 3.71 -1.16
N LYS A 491 2.28 4.87 -0.71
CA LYS A 491 3.14 5.73 -1.52
C LYS A 491 4.46 5.03 -1.84
N SER A 492 5.15 4.45 -0.86
CA SER A 492 6.40 3.71 -1.09
C SER A 492 6.24 2.56 -2.10
N MET A 493 5.14 1.80 -2.02
CA MET A 493 4.82 0.73 -2.97
C MET A 493 4.62 1.25 -4.41
N LEU A 494 3.89 2.37 -4.58
CA LEU A 494 3.69 2.98 -5.91
C LEU A 494 5.01 3.45 -6.53
N TYR A 495 5.91 4.06 -5.75
CA TYR A 495 7.23 4.44 -6.23
C TYR A 495 8.04 3.21 -6.67
N SER A 496 8.12 2.19 -5.81
CA SER A 496 8.95 1.02 -6.06
C SER A 496 8.45 0.15 -7.22
N HIS A 497 7.17 -0.19 -7.25
CA HIS A 497 6.63 -1.17 -8.21
C HIS A 497 6.01 -0.55 -9.46
N THR A 498 5.50 0.68 -9.35
CA THR A 498 4.77 1.31 -10.48
C THR A 498 5.62 2.32 -11.21
N LEU A 499 6.30 3.25 -10.51
CA LEU A 499 7.13 4.28 -11.16
C LEU A 499 8.48 3.76 -11.65
N ARG A 500 9.24 3.03 -10.83
CA ARG A 500 10.56 2.49 -11.22
C ARG A 500 10.48 1.47 -12.36
N SER A 501 9.34 0.77 -12.47
CA SER A 501 9.08 -0.22 -13.54
C SER A 501 8.36 0.39 -14.76
N ALA A 502 8.05 1.69 -14.75
CA ALA A 502 7.26 2.32 -15.82
C ALA A 502 8.11 2.69 -17.04
N GLY A 503 8.01 1.87 -18.10
CA GLY A 503 8.64 2.16 -19.40
C GLY A 503 7.94 3.21 -20.27
N ARG A 504 6.76 3.74 -19.88
CA ARG A 504 6.01 4.74 -20.68
C ARG A 504 5.55 5.96 -19.91
N GLN A 505 5.54 7.11 -20.58
CA GLN A 505 5.21 8.41 -19.98
C GLN A 505 3.78 8.49 -19.42
N LEU A 506 2.78 7.90 -20.08
CA LEU A 506 1.39 7.89 -19.58
C LEU A 506 1.23 7.16 -18.23
N ILE A 507 2.00 6.10 -17.99
CA ILE A 507 2.02 5.39 -16.69
C ILE A 507 2.68 6.27 -15.64
N LYS A 508 3.77 6.96 -16.01
CA LYS A 508 4.41 7.94 -15.14
C LYS A 508 3.44 9.07 -14.77
N THR A 509 2.65 9.59 -15.71
CA THR A 509 1.63 10.64 -15.45
C THR A 509 0.53 10.16 -14.52
N ARG A 510 -0.12 9.02 -14.80
CA ARG A 510 -1.20 8.50 -13.92
C ARG A 510 -0.70 8.11 -12.53
N SER A 511 0.52 7.61 -12.42
CA SER A 511 1.14 7.28 -11.13
C SER A 511 1.47 8.55 -10.36
N ARG A 512 1.92 9.61 -11.05
CA ARG A 512 2.09 10.95 -10.46
C ARG A 512 0.77 11.52 -9.94
N ASP A 513 -0.34 11.38 -10.67
CA ASP A 513 -1.67 11.83 -10.17
C ASP A 513 -2.11 11.10 -8.90
N ARG A 514 -1.88 9.78 -8.85
CA ARG A 514 -2.12 8.97 -7.64
C ARG A 514 -1.22 9.40 -6.48
N ILE A 515 0.04 9.67 -6.74
CA ILE A 515 0.99 10.17 -5.73
C ILE A 515 0.56 11.56 -5.23
N ASN A 516 0.11 12.44 -6.12
CA ASN A 516 -0.42 13.75 -5.74
C ASN A 516 -1.66 13.61 -4.84
N THR A 517 -2.54 12.66 -5.16
CA THR A 517 -3.70 12.35 -4.31
C THR A 517 -3.29 11.84 -2.93
N LEU A 518 -2.30 10.93 -2.87
CA LEU A 518 -1.77 10.42 -1.59
C LEU A 518 -1.02 11.50 -0.80
N ASN A 519 -0.29 12.39 -1.48
CA ASN A 519 0.38 13.52 -0.84
C ASN A 519 -0.64 14.46 -0.20
N LYS A 520 -1.76 14.75 -0.87
CA LYS A 520 -2.84 15.56 -0.30
C LYS A 520 -3.40 14.91 0.96
N LYS A 521 -3.74 13.62 0.91
CA LYS A 521 -4.23 12.85 2.07
C LYS A 521 -3.22 12.80 3.22
N ARG A 522 -1.93 12.62 2.90
CA ARG A 522 -0.84 12.65 3.89
C ARG A 522 -0.81 14.01 4.60
N SER A 523 -0.86 15.10 3.86
CA SER A 523 -0.86 16.45 4.44
C SER A 523 -2.06 16.67 5.36
N ASP A 524 -3.26 16.24 4.94
CA ASP A 524 -4.48 16.34 5.77
C ASP A 524 -4.32 15.58 7.11
N LEU A 525 -3.73 14.37 7.08
CA LEU A 525 -3.50 13.55 8.28
C LEU A 525 -2.43 14.13 9.21
N VAL A 526 -1.32 14.62 8.67
CA VAL A 526 -0.27 15.30 9.46
C VAL A 526 -0.86 16.49 10.20
N TYR A 527 -1.73 17.24 9.52
CA TYR A 527 -2.41 18.39 10.09
C TYR A 527 -3.31 17.98 11.25
N ALA A 528 -4.19 17.01 11.03
CA ALA A 528 -5.11 16.51 12.04
C ALA A 528 -4.35 16.00 13.27
N TYR A 529 -3.24 15.29 13.07
CA TYR A 529 -2.40 14.80 14.17
C TYR A 529 -1.76 15.94 14.97
N ALA A 530 -1.13 16.90 14.28
CA ALA A 530 -0.46 18.03 14.94
C ALA A 530 -1.44 18.83 15.82
N ARG A 531 -2.67 19.02 15.33
CA ARG A 531 -3.75 19.65 16.11
C ARG A 531 -4.19 18.79 17.29
N CYS A 532 -4.44 17.50 17.07
CA CYS A 532 -4.82 16.58 18.14
C CYS A 532 -3.80 16.62 19.29
N ARG A 533 -2.50 16.61 18.94
CA ARG A 533 -1.41 16.78 19.91
C ARG A 533 -1.44 18.14 20.62
N HIS A 534 -1.68 19.23 19.90
CA HIS A 534 -1.81 20.55 20.51
C HIS A 534 -2.95 20.60 21.52
N VAL A 535 -4.11 20.01 21.19
CA VAL A 535 -5.24 19.90 22.11
C VAL A 535 -4.87 19.09 23.36
N MET A 536 -4.16 17.96 23.21
CA MET A 536 -3.68 17.18 24.35
C MET A 536 -2.76 18.01 25.28
N MET A 537 -1.90 18.88 24.72
CA MET A 537 -1.09 19.80 25.53
C MET A 537 -1.95 20.82 26.29
N THR A 538 -2.97 21.39 25.64
CA THR A 538 -3.92 22.34 26.29
C THR A 538 -4.71 21.67 27.42
N LEU A 539 -5.06 20.39 27.26
CA LEU A 539 -5.72 19.60 28.29
C LEU A 539 -4.81 19.22 29.47
N LYS A 540 -3.49 19.52 29.38
CA LYS A 540 -2.44 19.12 30.32
C LYS A 540 -2.27 17.61 30.41
N ALA A 541 -2.17 16.95 29.24
CA ALA A 541 -1.74 15.56 29.15
C ALA A 541 -0.43 15.35 29.92
N ASP A 542 -0.27 14.18 30.53
CA ASP A 542 0.93 13.85 31.29
C ASP A 542 2.12 13.57 30.36
N ASP A 543 3.32 13.50 30.95
CA ASP A 543 4.54 13.26 30.20
C ASP A 543 4.56 11.86 29.54
N THR A 544 3.77 10.90 30.05
CA THR A 544 3.66 9.56 29.46
C THR A 544 2.94 9.59 28.11
N ILE A 545 1.80 10.28 28.03
CA ILE A 545 1.02 10.50 26.81
C ILE A 545 1.84 11.33 25.81
N LEU A 546 2.52 12.40 26.27
CA LEU A 546 3.33 13.24 25.40
C LEU A 546 4.60 12.54 24.88
N HIS A 547 5.14 11.57 25.62
CA HIS A 547 6.23 10.71 25.15
C HIS A 547 5.76 9.65 24.15
N LYS A 548 4.51 9.15 24.28
CA LYS A 548 3.87 8.27 23.28
C LYS A 548 3.58 9.04 21.98
N PHE A 549 3.00 10.23 22.08
CA PHE A 549 2.60 11.06 20.94
C PHE A 549 3.56 12.24 20.71
N LYS A 550 4.69 11.94 20.06
CA LYS A 550 5.76 12.91 19.78
C LYS A 550 5.37 13.89 18.66
N GLU A 551 6.09 15.00 18.58
CA GLU A 551 5.96 15.94 17.46
C GLU A 551 6.47 15.29 16.17
N LEU A 552 5.72 15.44 15.07
CA LEU A 552 6.11 14.89 13.77
C LEU A 552 7.23 15.73 13.16
N SER A 553 8.31 15.07 12.75
CA SER A 553 9.38 15.67 11.96
C SER A 553 9.22 15.33 10.47
N LYS A 554 9.97 16.02 9.60
CA LYS A 554 10.04 15.68 8.16
C LYS A 554 10.53 14.25 7.92
N ALA A 555 11.44 13.76 8.78
CA ALA A 555 11.99 12.41 8.66
C ALA A 555 10.93 11.34 8.92
N ASP A 556 9.99 11.61 9.83
CA ASP A 556 8.93 10.66 10.20
C ASP A 556 7.93 10.44 9.04
N ILE A 557 7.72 11.46 8.21
CA ILE A 557 6.75 11.44 7.11
C ILE A 557 7.38 11.14 5.73
N LYS A 558 8.69 10.83 5.69
CA LYS A 558 9.43 10.51 4.46
C LYS A 558 9.03 9.10 3.99
N SER A 559 8.64 8.99 2.72
CA SER A 559 8.35 7.70 2.09
C SER A 559 9.66 6.97 1.84
N ASN A 560 9.89 5.89 2.57
CA ASN A 560 11.11 5.13 2.45
C ASN A 560 10.86 3.86 1.62
N THR A 561 11.69 3.61 0.59
CA THR A 561 11.64 2.37 -0.20
C THR A 561 12.17 1.15 0.55
N TYR A 562 12.89 1.33 1.67
CA TYR A 562 13.33 0.23 2.54
C TYR A 562 12.17 -0.42 3.30
N VAL A 563 11.05 0.29 3.54
CA VAL A 563 9.79 -0.30 4.07
C VAL A 563 9.27 -1.41 3.13
N VAL A 564 9.63 -1.35 1.85
CA VAL A 564 9.27 -2.34 0.82
C VAL A 564 10.30 -3.49 0.73
N ASN A 565 11.57 -3.25 1.13
CA ASN A 565 12.69 -4.17 1.04
C ASN A 565 13.60 -4.12 2.30
N PRO A 566 13.22 -4.77 3.41
CA PRO A 566 13.97 -4.79 4.67
C PRO A 566 15.30 -5.57 4.64
N ASN A 567 15.69 -6.10 3.47
CA ASN A 567 16.89 -6.94 3.30
C ASN A 567 17.93 -6.31 2.36
N GLN A 568 17.84 -5.01 2.05
CA GLN A 568 18.95 -4.32 1.37
C GLN A 568 20.17 -4.22 2.31
N PRO A 569 21.41 -4.36 1.80
CA PRO A 569 22.62 -4.08 2.58
C PRO A 569 22.54 -2.69 3.23
N GLY A 570 22.70 -2.61 4.56
CA GLY A 570 22.47 -1.38 5.33
C GLY A 570 21.10 -1.27 6.02
N SER A 571 20.18 -2.22 5.81
CA SER A 571 18.85 -2.21 6.45
C SER A 571 18.88 -2.50 7.96
N THR A 572 19.93 -3.12 8.49
CA THR A 572 20.09 -3.41 9.93
C THR A 572 20.52 -2.20 10.76
N THR A 573 20.92 -1.10 10.10
CA THR A 573 21.37 0.16 10.74
C THR A 573 20.30 1.26 10.70
N LEU A 574 19.14 1.00 10.09
CA LEU A 574 18.07 1.99 9.92
C LEU A 574 17.03 1.87 11.04
N ASN A 575 17.02 2.83 11.96
CA ASN A 575 15.93 2.99 12.93
C ASN A 575 14.67 3.47 12.19
N LEU A 576 13.60 2.67 12.21
CA LEU A 576 12.29 3.10 11.74
C LEU A 576 11.82 4.29 12.59
N SER A 577 11.08 5.22 11.97
CA SER A 577 10.51 6.35 12.71
C SER A 577 9.62 5.86 13.85
N TRP A 578 9.56 6.64 14.93
CA TRP A 578 8.75 6.33 16.11
C TRP A 578 7.27 6.10 15.76
N ILE A 579 6.75 6.70 14.68
CA ILE A 579 5.36 6.52 14.23
C ILE A 579 5.01 5.07 13.87
N TRP A 580 6.01 4.22 13.58
CA TRP A 580 5.83 2.80 13.28
C TRP A 580 5.77 1.92 14.53
N HIS A 581 6.15 2.47 15.68
CA HIS A 581 6.17 1.78 16.98
C HIS A 581 4.98 2.18 17.86
N VAL A 582 4.20 3.17 17.44
CA VAL A 582 2.95 3.57 18.09
C VAL A 582 1.83 2.72 17.49
N GLY A 583 1.48 1.62 18.16
CA GLY A 583 0.57 0.60 17.66
C GLY A 583 -0.23 -0.04 18.77
#